data_AF-A0A2V6NQ67-F1
#
_entry.id   AF-A0A2V6NQ67-F1
#
_cell.length_a   1.000
_cell.length_b   1.000
_cell.length_c   1.000
_cell.angle_alpha   90.00
_cell.angle_beta   90.00
_cell.angle_gamma   90.00
#
_symmetry.space_group_name_H-M   'P 1'
#
loop_
_entity.id
_entity.type
_entity.pdbx_description
1 polymer ?
#
loop_
_entity_poly.entity_id
_entity_poly.type
_entity_poly.pdbx_seq_one_letter_code
_entity_poly.pdbx_strand_id
1 'polypeptide(L)'
;MSSETYSPSSFETESEMLPQDPPPKIIRFMGWWLIWLFIIALLAGIFVHLPETEHAAFVLIPREGADPIQSPRLATVNRVSVTEGQTVGAGAELFVLRSDEIRAFDTQLQTLTEDLHTQELTLAKMDEAYAAEANIKNAQVSQAESELRFREKQTASNRELLNRLEKLSKSGGFSQID
;
A
#
# COMPACT_ATOMS: atom_id res chain seq x y z
N MET A 1 131.21 -13.74 71.00
CA MET A 1 130.21 -13.70 69.92
C MET A 1 128.86 -13.94 70.58
N SER A 2 128.17 -12.84 70.85
CA SER A 2 126.82 -12.68 71.43
C SER A 2 125.76 -13.02 70.36
N SER A 3 124.51 -13.42 70.64
CA SER A 3 123.70 -13.46 71.87
C SER A 3 122.44 -14.29 71.59
N GLU A 4 121.86 -14.80 72.68
CA GLU A 4 120.52 -15.34 72.95
C GLU A 4 119.34 -14.69 72.15
N THR A 5 118.08 -15.17 72.12
CA THR A 5 117.26 -15.95 73.06
C THR A 5 116.00 -16.44 72.31
N TYR A 6 115.36 -17.50 72.83
CA TYR A 6 114.05 -18.04 72.43
C TYR A 6 112.88 -17.11 72.84
N SER A 7 111.77 -17.07 72.10
CA SER A 7 110.50 -16.49 72.56
C SER A 7 109.27 -17.30 72.04
N PRO A 8 108.23 -17.59 72.87
CA PRO A 8 107.18 -18.58 72.58
C PRO A 8 105.76 -18.00 72.28
N SER A 9 104.84 -18.91 71.86
CA SER A 9 103.34 -18.89 71.95
C SER A 9 102.55 -17.77 71.25
N SER A 10 101.65 -18.02 70.27
CA SER A 10 100.31 -18.66 70.29
C SER A 10 99.19 -17.85 70.97
N PHE A 11 98.04 -17.78 70.30
CA PHE A 11 96.70 -17.28 70.72
C PHE A 11 96.42 -15.77 70.50
N GLU A 12 95.80 -15.43 69.36
CA GLU A 12 94.78 -14.38 69.20
C GLU A 12 94.52 -14.17 67.69
N THR A 13 93.54 -14.87 67.14
CA THR A 13 92.85 -14.38 65.94
C THR A 13 91.38 -14.61 66.20
N GLU A 14 90.80 -13.55 66.75
CA GLU A 14 89.41 -13.45 67.14
C GLU A 14 88.48 -13.68 65.95
N SER A 15 87.35 -14.26 66.30
CA SER A 15 86.17 -14.51 65.47
C SER A 15 85.66 -13.21 64.83
N GLU A 16 85.85 -13.05 63.52
CA GLU A 16 85.32 -11.90 62.77
C GLU A 16 83.87 -12.18 62.34
N MET A 17 82.95 -11.62 63.13
CA MET A 17 81.54 -11.44 62.83
C MET A 17 81.35 -10.78 61.44
N LEU A 18 80.28 -11.17 60.74
CA LEU A 18 79.74 -10.60 59.50
C LEU A 18 80.27 -9.18 59.17
N PRO A 19 80.93 -8.98 58.01
CA PRO A 19 81.43 -7.67 57.59
C PRO A 19 80.29 -6.64 57.57
N GLN A 20 80.41 -5.65 58.44
CA GLN A 20 79.46 -4.55 58.61
C GLN A 20 79.83 -3.35 57.71
N ASP A 21 80.44 -3.60 56.55
CA ASP A 21 80.74 -2.55 55.59
C ASP A 21 79.54 -2.30 54.67
N PRO A 22 79.03 -1.05 54.56
CA PRO A 22 77.94 -0.75 53.65
C PRO A 22 78.37 -1.12 52.22
N PRO A 23 77.55 -1.90 51.47
CA PRO A 23 77.94 -2.40 50.16
C PRO A 23 78.41 -1.25 49.27
N PRO A 24 79.45 -1.49 48.44
CA PRO A 24 80.09 -0.44 47.65
C PRO A 24 79.04 0.37 46.88
N LYS A 25 79.22 1.70 46.86
CA LYS A 25 78.24 2.67 46.33
C LYS A 25 77.73 2.31 44.93
N ILE A 26 78.55 1.61 44.14
CA ILE A 26 78.24 1.11 42.78
C ILE A 26 77.11 0.08 42.81
N ILE A 27 77.12 -0.87 43.75
CA ILE A 27 76.07 -1.90 43.88
C ILE A 27 74.75 -1.26 44.29
N ARG A 28 74.80 -0.26 45.19
CA ARG A 28 73.62 0.52 45.58
C ARG A 28 73.05 1.32 44.39
N PHE A 29 73.91 1.94 43.58
CA PHE A 29 73.50 2.62 42.34
C PHE A 29 72.85 1.68 41.35
N MET A 30 73.44 0.50 41.13
CA MET A 30 72.89 -0.52 40.24
C MET A 30 71.53 -1.02 40.71
N GLY A 31 71.36 -1.25 42.02
CA GLY A 31 70.06 -1.61 42.61
C GLY A 31 69.01 -0.52 42.42
N TRP A 32 69.37 0.75 42.67
CA TRP A 32 68.47 1.89 42.42
C TRP A 32 68.07 2.02 40.95
N TRP A 33 69.00 1.75 40.04
CA TRP A 33 68.74 1.80 38.60
C TRP A 33 67.76 0.69 38.16
N LEU A 34 67.93 -0.52 38.70
CA LEU A 34 67.06 -1.66 38.41
C LEU A 34 65.64 -1.44 38.95
N ILE A 35 65.52 -0.84 40.14
CA ILE A 35 64.23 -0.41 40.71
C ILE A 35 63.58 0.64 39.81
N TRP A 36 64.35 1.64 39.36
CA TRP A 36 63.83 2.69 38.46
C TRP A 36 63.33 2.11 37.13
N LEU A 37 64.07 1.19 36.53
CA LEU A 37 63.68 0.53 35.28
C LEU A 37 62.38 -0.28 35.47
N PHE A 38 62.26 -0.99 36.60
CA PHE A 38 61.04 -1.72 36.93
C PHE A 38 59.84 -0.78 37.12
N ILE A 39 60.03 0.35 37.81
CA ILE A 39 58.97 1.37 38.00
C ILE A 39 58.53 1.94 36.65
N ILE A 40 59.46 2.24 35.74
CA ILE A 40 59.14 2.72 34.39
C ILE A 40 58.34 1.67 33.62
N ALA A 41 58.76 0.41 33.64
CA ALA A 41 58.05 -0.67 32.96
C ALA A 41 56.63 -0.88 33.51
N LEU A 42 56.47 -0.79 34.84
CA LEU A 42 55.18 -0.89 35.52
C LEU A 42 54.26 0.29 35.15
N LEU A 43 54.79 1.51 35.14
CA LEU A 43 54.07 2.68 34.66
C LEU A 43 53.66 2.51 33.19
N ALA A 44 54.56 2.07 32.32
CA ALA A 44 54.24 1.82 30.92
C ALA A 44 53.11 0.78 30.77
N GLY A 45 53.12 -0.31 31.51
CA GLY A 45 52.04 -1.31 31.46
C GLY A 45 50.69 -0.81 31.95
N ILE A 46 50.67 0.13 32.91
CA ILE A 46 49.42 0.75 33.40
C ILE A 46 48.90 1.80 32.42
N PHE A 47 49.80 2.67 31.91
CA PHE A 47 49.40 3.81 31.09
C PHE A 47 49.20 3.44 29.61
N VAL A 48 49.93 2.46 29.10
CA VAL A 48 49.77 1.96 27.73
C VAL A 48 48.64 0.93 27.74
N HIS A 49 47.40 1.41 27.61
CA HIS A 49 46.28 0.55 27.28
C HIS A 49 46.46 0.10 25.82
N LEU A 50 46.61 -1.21 25.61
CA LEU A 50 46.57 -1.79 24.28
C LEU A 50 45.14 -1.58 23.75
N PRO A 51 44.91 -0.76 22.71
CA PRO A 51 43.56 -0.50 22.25
C PRO A 51 43.07 -1.74 21.50
N GLU A 52 42.40 -2.65 22.22
CA GLU A 52 41.75 -3.85 21.68
C GLU A 52 40.38 -3.50 21.07
N THR A 53 40.32 -2.38 20.36
CA THR A 53 39.15 -1.95 19.59
C THR A 53 39.52 -1.99 18.12
N GLU A 54 39.38 -3.18 17.55
CA GLU A 54 39.46 -3.40 16.10
C GLU A 54 38.23 -2.77 15.45
N HIS A 55 38.41 -1.60 14.82
CA HIS A 55 37.40 -0.99 13.97
C HIS A 55 37.30 -1.77 12.66
N ALA A 56 36.56 -2.87 12.65
CA ALA A 56 36.27 -3.61 11.43
C ALA A 56 35.20 -2.87 10.61
N ALA A 57 35.53 -2.51 9.37
CA ALA A 57 34.54 -2.04 8.41
C ALA A 57 33.59 -3.20 8.08
N PHE A 58 32.31 -3.05 8.42
CA PHE A 58 31.28 -4.00 8.02
C PHE A 58 30.30 -3.35 7.04
N VAL A 59 29.82 -4.14 6.09
CA VAL A 59 28.76 -3.76 5.15
C VAL A 59 27.50 -4.51 5.56
N LEU A 60 26.40 -3.78 5.76
CA LEU A 60 25.10 -4.39 6.03
C LEU A 60 24.56 -4.98 4.72
N ILE A 61 24.44 -6.31 4.66
CA ILE A 61 23.82 -7.02 3.55
C ILE A 61 22.45 -7.53 4.04
N PRO A 62 21.33 -7.16 3.39
CA PRO A 62 20.02 -7.65 3.79
C PRO A 62 19.94 -9.17 3.60
N ARG A 63 19.49 -9.88 4.64
CA ARG A 63 19.45 -11.35 4.69
C ARG A 63 18.51 -11.97 3.64
N GLU A 64 17.43 -11.28 3.30
CA GLU A 64 16.39 -11.74 2.37
C GLU A 64 16.54 -11.14 0.96
N GLY A 65 17.64 -10.41 0.69
CA GLY A 65 17.79 -9.62 -0.53
C GLY A 65 16.92 -8.37 -0.52
N ALA A 66 17.20 -7.44 -1.43
CA ALA A 66 16.30 -6.31 -1.67
C ALA A 66 15.16 -6.82 -2.57
N ASP A 67 13.92 -6.85 -2.07
CA ASP A 67 12.75 -7.16 -2.90
C ASP A 67 12.50 -5.98 -3.85
N PRO A 68 12.85 -6.09 -5.15
CA PRO A 68 12.79 -4.96 -6.04
C PRO A 68 11.33 -4.76 -6.46
N ILE A 69 10.73 -3.68 -5.98
CA ILE A 69 9.36 -3.31 -6.35
C ILE A 69 9.38 -2.77 -7.78
N GLN A 70 8.74 -3.50 -8.70
CA GLN A 70 8.60 -3.10 -10.11
C GLN A 70 7.18 -2.64 -10.42
N SER A 71 7.05 -1.71 -11.37
CA SER A 71 5.74 -1.30 -11.88
C SER A 71 5.16 -2.39 -12.79
N PRO A 72 3.90 -2.83 -12.59
CA PRO A 72 3.28 -3.86 -13.44
C PRO A 72 2.98 -3.39 -14.87
N ARG A 73 3.04 -2.07 -15.13
CA ARG A 73 2.75 -1.44 -16.42
C ARG A 73 3.64 -0.23 -16.63
N LEU A 74 3.83 0.15 -17.89
CA LEU A 74 4.54 1.36 -18.26
C LEU A 74 3.79 2.58 -17.70
N ALA A 75 4.45 3.32 -16.82
CA ALA A 75 3.87 4.49 -16.18
C ALA A 75 4.95 5.51 -15.82
N THR A 76 4.57 6.78 -15.81
CA THR A 76 5.43 7.88 -15.39
C THR A 76 5.27 8.09 -13.89
N VAL A 77 6.37 8.20 -13.16
CA VAL A 77 6.35 8.51 -11.72
C VAL A 77 5.88 9.94 -11.54
N ASN A 78 4.73 10.13 -10.88
CA ASN A 78 4.16 11.45 -10.60
C ASN A 78 4.69 12.01 -9.27
N ARG A 79 4.79 11.15 -8.24
CA ARG A 79 5.29 11.53 -6.92
C ARG A 79 5.97 10.35 -6.24
N VAL A 80 7.07 10.62 -5.56
CA VAL A 80 7.74 9.69 -4.65
C VAL A 80 7.46 10.16 -3.23
N SER A 81 6.87 9.30 -2.40
CA SER A 81 6.39 9.64 -1.06
C SER A 81 7.33 9.15 0.05
N VAL A 82 8.42 8.46 -0.31
CA VAL A 82 9.38 7.85 0.62
C VAL A 82 10.81 8.22 0.30
N THR A 83 11.66 8.19 1.33
CA THR A 83 13.11 8.46 1.22
C THR A 83 13.90 7.16 1.42
N GLU A 84 15.14 7.13 0.92
CA GLU A 84 16.04 6.01 1.13
C GLU A 84 16.27 5.72 2.62
N GLY A 85 16.21 4.45 3.01
CA GLY A 85 16.37 4.00 4.40
C GLY A 85 15.15 4.19 5.30
N GLN A 86 14.04 4.75 4.79
CA GLN A 86 12.81 4.92 5.56
C GLN A 86 12.10 3.58 5.79
N THR A 87 11.74 3.29 7.04
CA THR A 87 10.90 2.13 7.37
C THR A 87 9.47 2.37 6.91
N VAL A 88 8.93 1.45 6.10
CA VAL A 88 7.58 1.52 5.53
C VAL A 88 6.78 0.29 5.95
N GLY A 89 5.50 0.50 6.28
CA GLY A 89 4.58 -0.59 6.58
C GLY A 89 4.03 -1.25 5.31
N ALA A 90 3.48 -2.46 5.45
CA ALA A 90 2.79 -3.14 4.34
C ALA A 90 1.60 -2.30 3.84
N GLY A 91 1.56 -2.05 2.53
CA GLY A 91 0.51 -1.25 1.89
C GLY A 91 0.69 0.27 1.99
N ALA A 92 1.81 0.76 2.54
CA ALA A 92 2.13 2.19 2.52
C ALA A 92 2.35 2.70 1.09
N GLU A 93 1.95 3.96 0.83
CA GLU A 93 2.16 4.61 -0.46
C GLU A 93 3.65 4.95 -0.64
N LEU A 94 4.34 4.21 -1.52
CA LEU A 94 5.76 4.46 -1.85
C LEU A 94 5.89 5.46 -3.00
N PHE A 95 5.14 5.22 -4.08
CA PHE A 95 5.17 6.01 -5.29
C PHE A 95 3.78 6.08 -5.93
N VAL A 96 3.46 7.23 -6.52
CA VAL A 96 2.24 7.43 -7.31
C VAL A 96 2.63 7.39 -8.77
N LEU A 97 2.10 6.41 -9.49
CA LEU A 97 2.29 6.24 -10.92
C LEU A 97 1.14 6.90 -11.67
N ARG A 98 1.46 7.58 -12.78
CA ARG A 98 0.50 8.08 -13.76
C ARG A 98 0.69 7.28 -15.05
N SER A 99 -0.37 6.65 -15.54
CA SER A 99 -0.38 5.97 -16.83
C SER A 99 -1.43 6.62 -17.73
N ASP A 100 -1.04 6.93 -18.96
CA ASP A 100 -1.93 7.57 -19.94
C ASP A 100 -3.05 6.62 -20.40
N GLU A 101 -2.82 5.30 -20.35
CA GLU A 101 -3.83 4.28 -20.64
C GLU A 101 -5.03 4.35 -19.68
N ILE A 102 -4.79 4.67 -18.40
CA ILE A 102 -5.86 4.78 -17.40
C ILE A 102 -6.78 5.96 -17.71
N ARG A 103 -6.27 7.07 -18.26
CA ARG A 103 -7.10 8.20 -18.69
C ARG A 103 -7.97 7.85 -19.90
N ALA A 104 -7.42 7.09 -20.84
CA ALA A 104 -8.17 6.62 -22.00
C ALA A 104 -9.34 5.72 -21.56
N PHE A 105 -9.10 4.81 -20.60
CA PHE A 105 -10.16 3.98 -20.02
C PHE A 105 -11.22 4.80 -19.29
N ASP A 106 -10.85 5.80 -18.49
CA ASP A 106 -11.80 6.65 -17.78
C ASP A 106 -12.72 7.42 -18.75
N THR A 107 -12.14 7.93 -19.84
CA THR A 107 -12.91 8.62 -20.89
C THR A 107 -13.88 7.65 -21.57
N GLN A 108 -13.44 6.43 -21.89
CA GLN A 108 -14.29 5.40 -22.48
C GLN A 108 -15.42 4.98 -21.54
N LEU A 109 -15.16 4.81 -20.25
CA LEU A 109 -16.18 4.51 -19.26
C LEU A 109 -17.21 5.62 -19.15
N GLN A 110 -16.76 6.88 -19.17
CA GLN A 110 -17.66 8.03 -19.13
C GLN A 110 -18.55 8.08 -20.39
N THR A 111 -17.99 7.89 -21.58
CA THR A 111 -18.76 7.82 -22.82
C THR A 111 -19.78 6.68 -22.81
N LEU A 112 -19.37 5.47 -22.39
CA LEU A 112 -20.26 4.31 -22.31
C LEU A 112 -21.40 4.53 -21.30
N THR A 113 -21.14 5.21 -20.20
CA THR A 113 -22.16 5.52 -19.19
C THR A 113 -23.18 6.51 -19.73
N GLU A 114 -22.73 7.55 -20.45
CA GLU A 114 -23.61 8.53 -21.07
C GLU A 114 -24.45 7.91 -22.21
N ASP A 115 -23.84 7.03 -23.01
CA ASP A 115 -24.54 6.30 -24.06
C ASP A 115 -25.63 5.39 -23.48
N LEU A 116 -25.33 4.68 -22.38
CA LEU A 116 -26.29 3.84 -21.66
C LEU A 116 -27.46 4.70 -21.16
N HIS A 117 -27.17 5.81 -20.49
CA HIS A 117 -28.19 6.71 -19.98
C HIS A 117 -29.08 7.27 -21.10
N THR A 118 -28.47 7.65 -22.22
CA THR A 118 -29.22 8.12 -23.40
C THR A 118 -30.13 7.02 -23.95
N GLN A 119 -29.64 5.78 -24.05
CA GLN A 119 -30.44 4.64 -24.51
C GLN A 119 -31.63 4.38 -23.59
N GLU A 120 -31.44 4.37 -22.27
CA GLU A 120 -32.54 4.22 -21.30
C GLU A 120 -33.61 5.29 -21.46
N LEU A 121 -33.20 6.56 -21.59
CA LEU A 121 -34.12 7.66 -21.83
C LEU A 121 -34.88 7.52 -23.15
N THR A 122 -34.21 7.05 -24.21
CA THR A 122 -34.87 6.81 -25.50
C THR A 122 -35.88 5.67 -25.41
N LEU A 123 -35.56 4.57 -24.73
CA LEU A 123 -36.48 3.45 -24.52
C LEU A 123 -37.73 3.89 -23.76
N ALA A 124 -37.56 4.64 -22.66
CA ALA A 124 -38.69 5.16 -21.89
C ALA A 124 -39.63 6.03 -22.73
N LYS A 125 -39.08 6.91 -23.59
CA LYS A 125 -39.88 7.73 -24.52
C LYS A 125 -40.58 6.90 -25.58
N MET A 126 -39.93 5.85 -26.09
CA MET A 126 -40.52 4.96 -27.09
C MET A 126 -41.67 4.16 -26.48
N ASP A 127 -41.52 3.66 -25.25
CA ASP A 127 -42.59 2.96 -24.53
C ASP A 127 -43.80 3.87 -24.29
N GLU A 128 -43.57 5.13 -23.89
CA GLU A 128 -44.64 6.12 -23.75
C GLU A 128 -45.35 6.38 -25.08
N ALA A 129 -44.60 6.52 -26.18
CA ALA A 129 -45.15 6.71 -27.52
C ALA A 129 -45.97 5.50 -27.98
N TYR A 130 -45.51 4.27 -27.73
CA TYR A 130 -46.24 3.05 -28.05
C TYR A 130 -47.51 2.91 -27.21
N ALA A 131 -47.47 3.26 -25.92
CA ALA A 131 -48.66 3.27 -25.08
C ALA A 131 -49.69 4.30 -25.58
N ALA A 132 -49.25 5.49 -26.00
CA ALA A 132 -50.11 6.50 -26.59
C ALA A 132 -50.72 6.01 -27.93
N GLU A 133 -49.93 5.38 -28.79
CA GLU A 133 -50.41 4.81 -30.05
C GLU A 133 -51.46 3.71 -29.82
N ALA A 134 -51.21 2.80 -28.87
CA ALA A 134 -52.16 1.76 -28.49
C ALA A 134 -53.48 2.37 -27.99
N ASN A 135 -53.42 3.43 -27.19
CA ASN A 135 -54.61 4.14 -26.69
C ASN A 135 -55.40 4.81 -27.84
N ILE A 136 -54.70 5.45 -28.79
CA ILE A 136 -55.34 6.06 -29.96
C ILE A 136 -56.03 4.98 -30.82
N LYS A 137 -55.36 3.85 -31.05
CA LYS A 137 -55.94 2.73 -31.80
C LYS A 137 -57.16 2.14 -31.10
N ASN A 138 -57.11 1.95 -29.78
CA ASN A 138 -58.25 1.48 -29.00
C ASN A 138 -59.43 2.47 -29.06
N ALA A 139 -59.17 3.78 -28.98
CA ALA A 139 -60.20 4.79 -29.14
C ALA A 139 -60.85 4.72 -30.53
N GLN A 140 -60.05 4.57 -31.60
CA GLN A 140 -60.55 4.39 -32.97
C GLN A 140 -61.43 3.14 -33.12
N VAL A 141 -61.02 2.02 -32.53
CA VAL A 141 -61.83 0.78 -32.53
C VAL A 141 -63.17 1.02 -31.83
N SER A 142 -63.17 1.64 -30.65
CA SER A 142 -64.40 1.95 -29.92
C SER A 142 -65.34 2.88 -30.71
N GLN A 143 -64.77 3.84 -31.44
CA GLN A 143 -65.53 4.76 -32.28
C GLN A 143 -66.16 4.00 -33.45
N ALA A 144 -65.40 3.14 -34.13
CA ALA A 144 -65.90 2.31 -35.22
C ALA A 144 -67.00 1.35 -34.75
N GLU A 145 -66.84 0.71 -33.59
CA GLU A 145 -67.88 -0.13 -32.98
C GLU A 145 -69.16 0.66 -32.67
N SER A 146 -69.03 1.89 -32.18
CA SER A 146 -70.18 2.75 -31.89
C SER A 146 -70.94 3.14 -33.16
N GLU A 147 -70.23 3.41 -34.26
CA GLU A 147 -70.84 3.70 -35.57
C GLU A 147 -71.54 2.44 -36.12
N LEU A 148 -70.90 1.27 -36.02
CA LEU A 148 -71.51 0.00 -36.43
C LEU A 148 -72.81 -0.26 -35.67
N ARG A 149 -72.81 -0.13 -34.33
CA ARG A 149 -74.02 -0.28 -33.51
C ARG A 149 -75.11 0.72 -33.88
N PHE A 150 -74.74 1.95 -34.26
CA PHE A 150 -75.69 2.96 -34.71
C PHE A 150 -76.34 2.55 -36.04
N ARG A 151 -75.56 2.10 -37.02
CA ARG A 151 -76.06 1.61 -38.32
C ARG A 151 -76.91 0.35 -38.19
N GLU A 152 -76.54 -0.57 -37.30
CA GLU A 152 -77.35 -1.75 -36.99
C GLU A 152 -78.71 -1.37 -36.40
N LYS A 153 -78.76 -0.44 -35.45
CA LYS A 153 -80.03 0.07 -34.92
C LYS A 153 -80.89 0.73 -35.99
N GLN A 154 -80.28 1.51 -36.89
CA GLN A 154 -81.01 2.18 -37.97
C GLN A 154 -81.60 1.17 -38.96
N THR A 155 -80.83 0.14 -39.35
CA THR A 155 -81.33 -0.91 -40.25
C THR A 155 -82.40 -1.77 -39.58
N ALA A 156 -82.25 -2.12 -38.29
CA ALA A 156 -83.28 -2.82 -37.52
C ALA A 156 -84.58 -2.01 -37.40
N SER A 157 -84.48 -0.72 -37.07
CA SER A 157 -85.64 0.18 -36.99
C SER A 157 -86.35 0.32 -38.35
N ASN A 158 -85.59 0.51 -39.43
CA ASN A 158 -86.16 0.57 -40.78
C ASN A 158 -86.88 -0.73 -41.15
N ARG A 159 -86.29 -1.89 -40.82
CA ARG A 159 -86.92 -3.19 -41.05
C ARG A 159 -88.22 -3.35 -40.25
N GLU A 160 -88.27 -2.86 -39.01
CA GLU A 160 -89.49 -2.88 -38.21
C GLU A 160 -90.58 -1.98 -38.78
N LEU A 161 -90.23 -0.77 -39.23
CA LEU A 161 -91.17 0.14 -39.89
C LEU A 161 -91.76 -0.47 -41.16
N LEU A 162 -90.93 -1.11 -42.00
CA LEU A 162 -91.39 -1.81 -43.19
C LEU A 162 -92.34 -2.97 -42.84
N ASN A 163 -92.02 -3.77 -41.81
CA ASN A 163 -92.90 -4.83 -41.33
C ASN A 163 -94.25 -4.28 -40.82
N ARG A 164 -94.25 -3.13 -40.14
CA ARG A 164 -95.49 -2.46 -39.68
C ARG A 164 -96.32 -1.95 -40.85
N LEU A 165 -95.68 -1.31 -41.84
CA LEU A 165 -96.33 -0.86 -43.08
C LEU A 165 -96.93 -2.05 -43.86
N GLU A 166 -96.23 -3.18 -43.94
CA GLU A 166 -96.75 -4.39 -44.59
C GLU A 166 -97.98 -4.96 -43.85
N LYS A 167 -97.96 -4.99 -42.52
CA LYS A 167 -99.13 -5.40 -41.72
C LYS A 167 -100.32 -4.46 -41.94
N LEU A 168 -100.09 -3.15 -41.96
CA LEU A 168 -101.14 -2.14 -42.20
C LEU A 168 -101.70 -2.21 -43.63
N SER A 169 -100.84 -2.49 -44.60
CA SER A 169 -101.22 -2.80 -45.99
C SER A 169 -102.20 -3.96 -46.06
N LYS A 170 -101.86 -5.08 -45.39
CA LYS A 170 -102.70 -6.30 -45.36
C LYS A 170 -103.99 -6.11 -44.57
N SER A 171 -104.04 -5.23 -43.57
CA SER A 171 -105.25 -4.93 -42.78
C SER A 171 -106.11 -3.80 -43.36
N GLY A 172 -105.83 -3.32 -44.59
CA GLY A 172 -106.69 -2.37 -45.31
C GLY A 172 -106.67 -0.94 -44.78
N GLY A 173 -105.57 -0.51 -44.14
CA GLY A 173 -105.44 0.82 -43.54
C GLY A 173 -104.37 1.67 -44.21
N PHE A 174 -104.63 2.18 -45.42
CA PHE A 174 -103.92 3.36 -45.91
C PHE A 174 -104.94 4.48 -46.18
N SER A 175 -104.72 5.62 -45.52
CA SER A 175 -105.21 6.90 -46.01
C SER A 175 -104.52 7.19 -47.32
N GLN A 176 -105.33 7.40 -48.35
CA GLN A 176 -104.96 7.98 -49.63
C GLN A 176 -104.15 9.27 -49.40
N ILE A 177 -103.02 9.40 -50.09
CA ILE A 177 -102.33 10.67 -50.28
C ILE A 177 -102.10 10.78 -51.78
N ASP A 178 -102.71 11.81 -52.38
CA ASP A 178 -102.42 12.35 -53.72
C ASP A 178 -100.96 12.81 -53.83
#